data_AF-A0A8T0UTM8-F1
#
_entry.id   AF-A0A8T0UTM8-F1
#
_cell.length_a   1.000
_cell.length_b   1.000
_cell.length_c   1.000
_cell.angle_alpha   90.00
_cell.angle_beta   90.00
_cell.angle_gamma   90.00
#
_symmetry.space_group_name_H-M   'P 1'
#
loop_
_entity.id
_entity.type
_entity.pdbx_description
1 polymer ?
#
loop_
_entity_poly.entity_id
_entity_poly.type
_entity_poly.pdbx_seq_one_letter_code
_entity_poly.pdbx_strand_id
1 'polypeptide(L)'
;MWDSFAAGVALSGMRHGEAGGVNEFAELEYMNITVVTSNEPYGARDGSNPFFDGRATPKFGLQEGGVHSGHVQTGIRDAFCLVPGGNRGRCEDGYTKEVSGPEAVRVHVATRAKPNADKSSPLNREFFKSFLEALNLPENAGRFNISTQFPHYREIFYKPDFRNVSRGKAVIFDVDMSPGDFVSLIYLLKEPREVIDLKAVLVSGNGWANISSIDIVYDVLHMMGRDDVPVGLGNTTSLGNPTLGCKIFYAIPHGSGGFIDSDTLYGLAWSLPRSPRRYMSENLDHPERQQPHAYDVWQSIRKQLGPGEKITVLTSGPLTNLANISLSDIDASSVIERVYVVGGHIRDSGHDKGNVFTVPSNRYAEFNMFLDPLAAKTILESSLNITLIPLTVQRKVASFEGILAALEQHTQHTPESRFVHGLISLLQKLQRKQKLYDHMDIFLGEVLGAVYMVQGSNLEPSVKVKPVSIVANTTESTDGQILSRRKSANQLKILYNLNNGVFYNHLANSLANDKQSAVVGSFEEQKAIWSRPQKQFMTNIAKDMK
;
A
#
# COMPACT_ATOMS: atom_id res chain seq x y z
N MET A 1 1.43 -18.27 -4.90
CA MET A 1 1.35 -19.74 -5.16
C MET A 1 2.64 -20.32 -5.70
N TRP A 2 3.28 -19.74 -6.72
CA TRP A 2 4.59 -20.22 -7.21
C TRP A 2 5.66 -20.20 -6.11
N ASP A 3 5.68 -19.15 -5.29
CA ASP A 3 6.60 -19.08 -4.13
C ASP A 3 6.29 -20.16 -3.08
N SER A 4 5.01 -20.46 -2.85
CA SER A 4 4.59 -21.52 -1.92
C SER A 4 4.96 -22.91 -2.42
N PHE A 5 4.81 -23.17 -3.73
CA PHE A 5 5.25 -24.41 -4.36
C PHE A 5 6.76 -24.56 -4.31
N ALA A 6 7.51 -23.52 -4.65
CA ALA A 6 8.97 -23.50 -4.57
C ALA A 6 9.45 -23.72 -3.12
N ALA A 7 8.84 -23.04 -2.15
CA ALA A 7 9.11 -23.24 -0.73
C ALA A 7 8.77 -24.68 -0.28
N GLY A 8 7.64 -25.23 -0.73
CA GLY A 8 7.26 -26.62 -0.46
C GLY A 8 8.27 -27.62 -1.01
N VAL A 9 8.70 -27.44 -2.27
CA VAL A 9 9.73 -28.26 -2.90
C VAL A 9 11.05 -28.17 -2.13
N ALA A 10 11.48 -26.96 -1.75
CA ALA A 10 12.70 -26.75 -0.97
C ALA A 10 12.62 -27.43 0.40
N LEU A 11 11.54 -27.21 1.16
CA LEU A 11 11.33 -27.80 2.48
C LEU A 11 11.26 -29.33 2.44
N SER A 12 10.56 -29.89 1.44
CA SER A 12 10.52 -31.35 1.23
C SER A 12 11.92 -31.91 0.94
N GLY A 13 12.71 -31.21 0.11
CA GLY A 13 14.11 -31.56 -0.13
C GLY A 13 14.97 -31.50 1.14
N MET A 14 14.85 -30.44 1.94
CA MET A 14 15.59 -30.30 3.21
C MET A 14 15.21 -31.38 4.22
N ARG A 15 13.94 -31.78 4.27
CA ARG A 15 13.42 -32.80 5.19
C ARG A 15 13.96 -34.20 4.88
N HIS A 16 14.06 -34.56 3.60
CA HIS A 16 14.46 -35.89 3.16
C HIS A 16 15.97 -36.04 2.93
N GLY A 17 16.73 -34.93 3.01
CA GLY A 17 18.18 -34.90 2.87
C GLY A 17 18.68 -35.08 1.43
N GLU A 18 19.94 -34.72 1.17
CA GLU A 18 20.53 -34.79 -0.19
C GLU A 18 20.61 -36.22 -0.75
N ALA A 19 20.63 -37.24 0.12
CA ALA A 19 20.80 -38.64 -0.27
C ALA A 19 19.51 -39.35 -0.72
N GLY A 20 18.33 -38.76 -0.46
CA GLY A 20 17.04 -39.45 -0.61
C GLY A 20 16.42 -39.37 -2.01
N GLY A 21 16.70 -38.34 -2.81
CA GLY A 21 16.14 -38.13 -4.16
C GLY A 21 14.59 -37.99 -4.23
N VAL A 22 13.88 -38.18 -3.13
CA VAL A 22 12.41 -38.14 -3.08
C VAL A 22 11.96 -36.76 -2.65
N ASN A 23 11.27 -36.06 -3.56
CA ASN A 23 10.51 -34.86 -3.25
C ASN A 23 9.02 -35.16 -3.32
N GLU A 24 8.25 -34.72 -2.34
CA GLU A 24 6.82 -35.05 -2.23
C GLU A 24 5.99 -34.35 -3.32
N PHE A 25 6.46 -33.21 -3.83
CA PHE A 25 5.66 -32.32 -4.66
C PHE A 25 6.13 -32.22 -6.11
N ALA A 26 7.41 -32.52 -6.35
CA ALA A 26 8.02 -32.42 -7.68
C ALA A 26 8.89 -33.64 -8.00
N GLU A 27 9.14 -33.84 -9.27
CA GLU A 27 10.22 -34.66 -9.77
C GLU A 27 11.46 -33.77 -9.85
N LEU A 28 12.54 -34.27 -9.27
CA LEU A 28 13.82 -33.57 -9.24
C LEU A 28 14.81 -34.31 -10.13
N GLU A 29 15.52 -33.56 -10.96
CA GLU A 29 16.54 -34.08 -11.85
C GLU A 29 17.82 -33.26 -11.70
N TYR A 30 18.96 -33.94 -11.68
CA TYR A 30 20.23 -33.23 -11.76
C TYR A 30 20.45 -32.78 -13.20
N MET A 31 20.42 -31.46 -13.40
CA MET A 31 20.68 -30.84 -14.68
C MET A 31 21.96 -30.04 -14.60
N ASN A 32 22.74 -30.11 -15.67
CA ASN A 32 23.91 -29.26 -15.84
C ASN A 32 23.45 -27.99 -16.53
N ILE A 33 23.25 -26.92 -15.76
CA ILE A 33 22.73 -25.66 -16.31
C ILE A 33 23.79 -24.57 -16.28
N THR A 34 23.62 -23.58 -17.12
CA THR A 34 24.26 -22.28 -16.97
C THR A 34 23.24 -21.17 -17.15
N VAL A 35 23.54 -19.99 -16.60
CA VAL A 35 22.76 -18.77 -16.84
C VAL A 35 23.37 -18.09 -18.05
N VAL A 36 22.67 -18.12 -19.18
CA VAL A 36 23.15 -17.47 -20.40
C VAL A 36 23.11 -15.97 -20.19
N THR A 37 24.27 -15.32 -20.23
CA THR A 37 24.42 -13.89 -19.97
C THR A 37 24.60 -13.06 -21.23
N SER A 38 24.48 -13.66 -22.42
CA SER A 38 24.77 -13.01 -23.69
C SER A 38 23.96 -13.58 -24.85
N ASN A 39 23.87 -12.83 -25.95
CA ASN A 39 23.03 -13.12 -27.11
C ASN A 39 23.85 -13.59 -28.31
N GLU A 40 23.28 -14.46 -29.14
CA GLU A 40 23.91 -14.92 -30.38
C GLU A 40 24.14 -13.77 -31.39
N PRO A 41 25.17 -13.87 -32.26
CA PRO A 41 26.12 -14.99 -32.37
C PRO A 41 27.20 -14.97 -31.27
N TYR A 42 27.46 -16.13 -30.68
CA TYR A 42 28.55 -16.30 -29.71
C TYR A 42 29.92 -16.16 -30.40
N GLY A 43 30.88 -15.57 -29.70
CA GLY A 43 32.19 -15.17 -30.20
C GLY A 43 32.22 -13.77 -30.82
N ALA A 44 31.11 -13.03 -30.85
CA ALA A 44 31.09 -11.67 -31.34
C ALA A 44 31.85 -10.71 -30.39
N ARG A 45 32.88 -10.04 -30.92
CA ARG A 45 33.67 -9.02 -30.20
C ARG A 45 33.23 -7.62 -30.62
N ASP A 46 32.04 -7.23 -30.20
CA ASP A 46 31.43 -5.92 -30.52
C ASP A 46 31.60 -4.87 -29.40
N GLY A 47 32.39 -5.19 -28.37
CA GLY A 47 32.64 -4.31 -27.24
C GLY A 47 31.60 -4.39 -26.11
N SER A 48 30.48 -5.08 -26.32
CA SER A 48 29.39 -5.11 -25.33
C SER A 48 29.65 -6.03 -24.15
N ASN A 49 30.48 -7.06 -24.32
CA ASN A 49 30.65 -8.13 -23.35
C ASN A 49 31.95 -8.00 -22.54
N PRO A 50 31.88 -7.54 -21.28
CA PRO A 50 33.07 -7.25 -20.47
C PRO A 50 33.85 -8.49 -20.02
N PHE A 51 33.30 -9.70 -20.22
CA PHE A 51 34.00 -10.94 -19.94
C PHE A 51 35.06 -11.28 -21.01
N PHE A 52 34.87 -10.80 -22.24
CA PHE A 52 35.71 -11.11 -23.39
C PHE A 52 36.37 -9.87 -24.01
N ASP A 53 35.70 -8.72 -24.01
CA ASP A 53 36.20 -7.51 -24.67
C ASP A 53 37.44 -6.94 -23.98
N GLY A 54 38.41 -6.49 -24.79
CA GLY A 54 39.67 -5.90 -24.33
C GLY A 54 40.58 -6.84 -23.52
N ARG A 55 40.33 -8.16 -23.53
CA ARG A 55 41.07 -9.14 -22.70
C ARG A 55 41.79 -10.18 -23.55
N ALA A 56 43.00 -10.55 -23.10
CA ALA A 56 43.78 -11.64 -23.68
C ALA A 56 43.27 -13.03 -23.24
N THR A 57 42.66 -13.10 -22.05
CA THR A 57 42.00 -14.31 -21.51
C THR A 57 40.63 -13.94 -20.96
N PRO A 58 39.57 -14.73 -21.25
CA PRO A 58 38.24 -14.47 -20.73
C PRO A 58 38.18 -14.47 -19.21
N LYS A 59 37.33 -13.61 -18.64
CA LYS A 59 37.10 -13.58 -17.19
C LYS A 59 36.42 -14.88 -16.74
N PHE A 60 36.75 -15.35 -15.54
CA PHE A 60 36.20 -16.58 -14.95
C PHE A 60 36.49 -17.88 -15.73
N GLY A 61 37.42 -17.86 -16.69
CA GLY A 61 37.74 -19.03 -17.51
C GLY A 61 36.62 -19.42 -18.49
N LEU A 62 35.76 -18.46 -18.85
CA LEU A 62 34.67 -18.69 -19.81
C LEU A 62 35.21 -19.04 -21.20
N GLN A 63 34.47 -19.87 -21.92
CA GLN A 63 34.84 -20.37 -23.23
C GLN A 63 34.55 -19.31 -24.31
N GLU A 64 35.57 -18.98 -25.10
CA GLU A 64 35.39 -18.11 -26.27
C GLU A 64 34.55 -18.83 -27.34
N GLY A 65 33.53 -18.15 -27.86
CA GLY A 65 32.49 -18.77 -28.70
C GLY A 65 31.46 -19.60 -27.92
N GLY A 66 31.56 -19.66 -26.59
CA GLY A 66 30.56 -20.30 -25.70
C GLY A 66 29.34 -19.41 -25.46
N VAL A 67 28.35 -19.92 -24.72
CA VAL A 67 27.04 -19.26 -24.52
C VAL A 67 27.13 -17.92 -23.76
N HIS A 68 28.25 -17.65 -23.09
CA HIS A 68 28.52 -16.37 -22.45
C HIS A 68 29.29 -15.38 -23.34
N SER A 69 29.72 -15.79 -24.54
CA SER A 69 30.63 -15.07 -25.44
C SER A 69 29.92 -14.25 -26.52
N GLY A 70 28.65 -13.92 -26.32
CA GLY A 70 27.83 -13.15 -27.26
C GLY A 70 27.68 -11.68 -26.93
N HIS A 71 26.74 -11.02 -27.60
CA HIS A 71 26.39 -9.63 -27.32
C HIS A 71 25.66 -9.48 -25.99
N VAL A 72 26.08 -8.54 -25.15
CA VAL A 72 25.38 -8.21 -23.89
C VAL A 72 24.58 -6.94 -24.12
N GLN A 73 23.27 -7.02 -23.94
CA GLN A 73 22.39 -5.87 -24.14
C GLN A 73 22.83 -4.71 -23.23
N THR A 74 23.24 -3.61 -23.85
CA THR A 74 23.80 -2.44 -23.14
C THR A 74 22.73 -1.42 -22.72
N GLY A 75 21.48 -1.62 -23.18
CA GLY A 75 20.33 -0.82 -22.78
C GLY A 75 19.04 -1.18 -23.54
N ILE A 76 17.92 -0.55 -23.18
CA ILE A 76 16.59 -0.82 -23.77
C ILE A 76 16.53 -0.50 -25.28
N ARG A 77 17.41 0.37 -25.77
CA ARG A 77 17.51 0.76 -27.18
C ARG A 77 18.75 0.21 -27.87
N ASP A 78 19.29 -0.90 -27.39
CA ASP A 78 20.46 -1.51 -28.00
C ASP A 78 20.16 -1.83 -29.48
N ALA A 79 20.92 -1.19 -30.38
CA ALA A 79 20.72 -1.31 -31.82
C ALA A 79 20.97 -2.75 -32.31
N PHE A 80 21.78 -3.53 -31.59
CA PHE A 80 21.93 -4.95 -31.86
C PHE A 80 20.62 -5.67 -31.58
N CYS A 81 20.00 -5.43 -30.42
CA CYS A 81 18.78 -6.12 -30.00
C CYS A 81 17.52 -5.73 -30.78
N LEU A 82 17.52 -4.57 -31.46
CA LEU A 82 16.39 -4.08 -32.25
C LEU A 82 16.40 -4.61 -33.69
N VAL A 83 15.26 -5.12 -34.15
CA VAL A 83 15.06 -5.55 -35.55
C VAL A 83 14.20 -4.51 -36.27
N PRO A 84 14.72 -3.80 -37.31
CA PRO A 84 13.95 -2.80 -38.05
C PRO A 84 12.69 -3.40 -38.67
N GLY A 85 11.52 -2.83 -38.35
CA GLY A 85 10.22 -3.26 -38.88
C GLY A 85 9.57 -4.46 -38.19
N GLY A 86 10.17 -4.99 -37.10
CA GLY A 86 9.62 -6.08 -36.30
C GLY A 86 9.17 -5.65 -34.91
N ASN A 87 8.15 -6.31 -34.35
CA ASN A 87 7.68 -6.10 -32.97
C ASN A 87 8.43 -6.97 -31.94
N ARG A 88 9.40 -7.78 -32.37
CA ARG A 88 10.17 -8.71 -31.53
C ARG A 88 11.66 -8.41 -31.70
N GLY A 89 12.35 -8.17 -30.60
CA GLY A 89 13.81 -8.00 -30.58
C GLY A 89 14.54 -9.33 -30.77
N ARG A 90 15.83 -9.27 -31.10
CA ARG A 90 16.69 -10.45 -31.30
C ARG A 90 17.43 -10.91 -30.05
N CYS A 91 17.37 -10.15 -28.97
CA CYS A 91 18.00 -10.47 -27.69
C CYS A 91 17.00 -11.09 -26.72
N GLU A 92 17.49 -11.98 -25.86
CA GLU A 92 16.78 -12.62 -24.77
C GLU A 92 17.45 -12.23 -23.44
N ASP A 93 16.65 -11.74 -22.49
CA ASP A 93 17.13 -11.43 -21.15
C ASP A 93 17.40 -12.73 -20.37
N GLY A 94 18.44 -12.71 -19.54
CA GLY A 94 19.11 -13.86 -18.92
C GLY A 94 18.20 -15.07 -18.67
N TYR A 95 18.43 -16.15 -19.40
CA TYR A 95 17.70 -17.39 -19.30
C TYR A 95 18.64 -18.54 -18.93
N THR A 96 18.06 -19.56 -18.30
CA THR A 96 18.79 -20.77 -17.92
C THR A 96 18.79 -21.74 -19.09
N LYS A 97 19.96 -22.31 -19.41
CA LYS A 97 20.10 -23.32 -20.46
C LYS A 97 20.86 -24.53 -19.94
N GLU A 98 20.40 -25.72 -20.31
CA GLU A 98 21.14 -26.95 -20.07
C GLU A 98 22.35 -27.02 -21.01
N VAL A 99 23.54 -27.25 -20.44
CA VAL A 99 24.81 -27.28 -21.16
C VAL A 99 25.72 -28.37 -20.58
N SER A 100 26.57 -28.96 -21.42
CA SER A 100 27.51 -30.01 -21.03
C SER A 100 28.97 -29.54 -20.87
N GLY A 101 29.19 -28.22 -20.95
CA GLY A 101 30.52 -27.61 -20.95
C GLY A 101 31.10 -27.36 -19.55
N PRO A 102 32.36 -26.89 -19.46
CA PRO A 102 33.01 -26.56 -18.19
C PRO A 102 32.33 -25.39 -17.44
N GLU A 103 31.49 -24.62 -18.12
CA GLU A 103 30.68 -23.53 -17.57
C GLU A 103 29.40 -24.03 -16.89
N ALA A 104 29.10 -25.33 -17.00
CA ALA A 104 27.91 -25.91 -16.42
C ALA A 104 28.04 -26.07 -14.91
N VAL A 105 27.01 -25.64 -14.19
CA VAL A 105 26.83 -25.96 -12.78
C VAL A 105 25.80 -27.08 -12.69
N ARG A 106 26.19 -28.17 -12.03
CA ARG A 106 25.27 -29.26 -11.74
C ARG A 106 24.35 -28.84 -10.59
N VAL A 107 23.06 -28.74 -10.87
CA VAL A 107 22.04 -28.37 -9.89
C VAL A 107 20.87 -29.34 -9.95
N HIS A 108 20.20 -29.45 -8.81
CA HIS A 108 19.03 -30.29 -8.65
C HIS A 108 17.78 -29.48 -8.96
N VAL A 109 17.19 -29.69 -10.12
CA VAL A 109 16.11 -28.87 -10.68
C VAL A 109 14.77 -29.60 -10.55
N ALA A 110 13.74 -28.89 -10.10
CA ALA A 110 12.37 -29.40 -10.10
C ALA A 110 11.78 -29.29 -11.53
N THR A 111 11.79 -30.39 -12.28
CA THR A 111 11.41 -30.42 -13.70
C THR A 111 9.90 -30.54 -13.90
N ARG A 112 9.21 -31.21 -12.97
CA ARG A 112 7.77 -31.45 -13.08
C ARG A 112 7.09 -31.49 -11.72
N ALA A 113 5.98 -30.77 -11.57
CA ALA A 113 5.10 -30.95 -10.42
C ALA A 113 4.37 -32.29 -10.49
N LYS A 114 4.39 -33.07 -9.41
CA LYS A 114 3.73 -34.38 -9.35
C LYS A 114 2.21 -34.22 -9.50
N PRO A 115 1.56 -35.06 -10.31
CA PRO A 115 0.10 -35.06 -10.42
C PRO A 115 -0.52 -35.48 -9.08
N ASN A 116 -1.75 -35.05 -8.84
CA ASN A 116 -2.50 -35.50 -7.66
C ASN A 116 -2.65 -37.02 -7.69
N ALA A 117 -2.35 -37.69 -6.57
CA ALA A 117 -2.52 -39.12 -6.42
C ALA A 117 -4.00 -39.53 -6.55
N ASP A 118 -4.93 -38.66 -6.16
CA ASP A 118 -6.35 -38.82 -6.36
C ASP A 118 -6.79 -38.30 -7.74
N LYS A 119 -7.04 -39.22 -8.67
CA LYS A 119 -7.48 -38.91 -10.03
C LYS A 119 -8.89 -38.31 -10.11
N SER A 120 -9.68 -38.39 -9.04
CA SER A 120 -11.04 -37.84 -8.96
C SER A 120 -11.09 -36.43 -8.39
N SER A 121 -9.98 -35.95 -7.81
CA SER A 121 -9.84 -34.62 -7.25
C SER A 121 -9.95 -33.53 -8.35
N PRO A 122 -10.65 -32.41 -8.11
CA PRO A 122 -10.63 -31.26 -9.01
C PRO A 122 -9.25 -30.57 -9.07
N LEU A 123 -8.36 -30.89 -8.12
CA LEU A 123 -7.00 -30.34 -8.04
C LEU A 123 -6.02 -31.25 -8.79
N ASN A 124 -5.33 -30.70 -9.78
CA ASN A 124 -4.49 -31.46 -10.71
C ASN A 124 -3.06 -31.79 -10.21
N ARG A 125 -2.58 -31.17 -9.12
CA ARG A 125 -1.24 -31.40 -8.56
C ARG A 125 -1.30 -31.83 -7.09
N GLU A 126 -0.40 -32.72 -6.71
CA GLU A 126 -0.29 -33.26 -5.34
C GLU A 126 -0.02 -32.15 -4.31
N PHE A 127 0.81 -31.18 -4.69
CA PHE A 127 1.15 -30.04 -3.84
C PHE A 127 -0.09 -29.33 -3.30
N PHE A 128 -1.15 -29.14 -4.10
CA PHE A 128 -2.33 -28.40 -3.62
C PHE A 128 -3.03 -29.14 -2.49
N LYS A 129 -3.18 -30.46 -2.60
CA LYS A 129 -3.82 -31.25 -1.55
C LYS A 129 -2.94 -31.31 -0.31
N SER A 130 -1.65 -31.65 -0.47
CA SER A 130 -0.71 -31.71 0.65
C SER A 130 -0.51 -30.35 1.34
N PHE A 131 -0.51 -29.24 0.59
CA PHE A 131 -0.44 -27.88 1.12
C PHE A 131 -1.70 -27.52 1.91
N LEU A 132 -2.89 -27.82 1.35
CA LEU A 132 -4.16 -27.62 2.06
C LEU A 132 -4.26 -28.53 3.29
N GLU A 133 -3.86 -29.80 3.18
CA GLU A 133 -3.79 -30.73 4.32
C GLU A 133 -2.81 -30.20 5.37
N ALA A 134 -1.61 -29.78 5.00
CA ALA A 134 -0.65 -29.19 5.92
C ALA A 134 -1.19 -27.92 6.60
N LEU A 135 -1.88 -27.04 5.88
CA LEU A 135 -2.56 -25.87 6.46
C LEU A 135 -3.71 -26.27 7.40
N ASN A 136 -4.39 -27.38 7.10
CA ASN A 136 -5.55 -27.86 7.86
C ASN A 136 -5.19 -28.86 8.97
N LEU A 137 -3.93 -29.32 9.06
CA LEU A 137 -3.46 -30.20 10.13
C LEU A 137 -3.65 -29.47 11.47
N PRO A 138 -4.24 -30.08 12.52
CA PRO A 138 -4.55 -29.40 13.78
C PRO A 138 -3.35 -28.77 14.53
N GLU A 139 -2.14 -29.20 14.18
CA GLU A 139 -0.85 -28.72 14.69
C GLU A 139 -0.28 -27.53 13.91
N ASN A 140 -0.65 -27.39 12.63
CA ASN A 140 -0.17 -26.37 11.69
C ASN A 140 -1.25 -25.34 11.31
N ALA A 141 -2.52 -25.69 11.51
CA ALA A 141 -3.61 -24.74 11.67
C ALA A 141 -3.22 -23.92 12.90
N GLY A 142 -2.52 -22.80 12.64
CA GLY A 142 -1.94 -21.98 13.69
C GLY A 142 -2.98 -21.79 14.78
N ARG A 143 -2.72 -22.34 15.97
CA ARG A 143 -3.59 -22.21 17.14
C ARG A 143 -3.53 -20.78 17.69
N PHE A 144 -3.61 -19.78 16.82
CA PHE A 144 -3.87 -18.40 17.16
C PHE A 144 -5.37 -18.20 17.30
N ASN A 145 -6.02 -19.06 18.07
CA ASN A 145 -7.32 -18.71 18.61
C ASN A 145 -7.09 -17.98 19.92
N ILE A 146 -7.14 -16.65 19.86
CA ILE A 146 -6.97 -15.76 21.02
C ILE A 146 -7.92 -16.17 22.15
N SER A 147 -9.12 -16.68 21.83
CA SER A 147 -10.09 -17.14 22.83
C SER A 147 -9.61 -18.33 23.65
N THR A 148 -8.70 -19.15 23.10
CA THR A 148 -8.12 -20.32 23.79
C THR A 148 -6.81 -20.00 24.48
N GLN A 149 -6.10 -18.96 24.03
CA GLN A 149 -4.82 -18.53 24.62
C GLN A 149 -5.02 -17.72 25.89
N PHE A 150 -6.10 -16.95 25.98
CA PHE A 150 -6.35 -16.05 27.11
C PHE A 150 -7.63 -16.42 27.85
N PRO A 151 -7.57 -16.76 29.15
CA PRO A 151 -8.69 -17.30 29.91
C PRO A 151 -9.84 -16.30 30.12
N HIS A 152 -9.59 -15.00 29.90
CA HIS A 152 -10.58 -13.94 30.04
C HIS A 152 -10.79 -13.17 28.74
N TYR A 153 -10.46 -13.77 27.59
CA TYR A 153 -10.76 -13.19 26.28
C TYR A 153 -12.26 -12.90 26.12
N ARG A 154 -12.57 -11.73 25.57
CA ARG A 154 -13.91 -11.33 25.15
C ARG A 154 -13.81 -10.44 23.91
N GLU A 155 -14.75 -10.60 23.01
CA GLU A 155 -14.98 -9.64 21.93
C GLU A 155 -15.65 -8.40 22.52
N ILE A 156 -14.91 -7.29 22.56
CA ILE A 156 -15.38 -6.00 23.08
C ILE A 156 -15.33 -5.01 21.93
N PHE A 157 -16.44 -4.29 21.71
CA PHE A 157 -16.49 -3.19 20.76
C PHE A 157 -16.51 -1.88 21.52
N TYR A 158 -15.61 -0.97 21.17
CA TYR A 158 -15.57 0.36 21.76
C TYR A 158 -16.32 1.34 20.86
N LYS A 159 -17.51 1.74 21.27
CA LYS A 159 -18.37 2.67 20.55
C LYS A 159 -18.75 3.82 21.48
N PRO A 160 -18.54 5.09 21.10
CA PRO A 160 -18.89 6.19 21.97
C PRO A 160 -20.41 6.43 21.97
N ASP A 161 -20.94 6.93 23.09
CA ASP A 161 -22.34 7.35 23.19
C ASP A 161 -22.49 8.80 22.73
N PHE A 162 -23.31 9.02 21.70
CA PHE A 162 -23.41 10.29 20.99
C PHE A 162 -24.70 11.06 21.26
N ARG A 163 -25.49 10.67 22.25
CA ARG A 163 -26.85 11.23 22.46
C ARG A 163 -26.88 12.75 22.74
N ASN A 164 -25.80 13.35 23.27
CA ASN A 164 -25.77 14.76 23.70
C ASN A 164 -24.52 15.54 23.25
N VAL A 165 -23.83 15.11 22.19
CA VAL A 165 -22.56 15.73 21.76
C VAL A 165 -22.76 16.50 20.46
N SER A 166 -22.34 17.76 20.41
CA SER A 166 -22.31 18.56 19.17
C SER A 166 -21.36 17.92 18.17
N ARG A 167 -21.82 17.78 16.92
CA ARG A 167 -21.04 17.15 15.86
C ARG A 167 -20.39 18.24 15.00
N GLY A 168 -19.11 18.05 14.72
CA GLY A 168 -18.36 18.87 13.78
C GLY A 168 -18.68 18.53 12.34
N LYS A 169 -17.74 18.86 11.46
CA LYS A 169 -17.84 18.59 10.03
C LYS A 169 -17.90 17.08 9.77
N ALA A 170 -18.92 16.62 9.05
CA ALA A 170 -19.01 15.22 8.64
C ALA A 170 -17.92 14.91 7.62
N VAL A 171 -17.03 13.98 7.96
CA VAL A 171 -15.88 13.62 7.12
C VAL A 171 -15.95 12.16 6.71
N ILE A 172 -15.69 11.89 5.43
CA ILE A 172 -15.34 10.57 4.92
C ILE A 172 -13.87 10.61 4.53
N PHE A 173 -13.09 9.62 4.98
CA PHE A 173 -11.68 9.48 4.63
C PHE A 173 -11.50 8.30 3.68
N ASP A 174 -11.04 8.56 2.46
CA ASP A 174 -10.78 7.58 1.41
C ASP A 174 -9.27 7.33 1.33
N VAL A 175 -8.84 6.11 1.64
CA VAL A 175 -7.44 5.74 1.96
C VAL A 175 -6.94 4.61 1.07
N ASP A 176 -5.66 4.63 0.74
CA ASP A 176 -4.96 3.54 0.06
C ASP A 176 -4.16 2.63 1.00
N MET A 177 -4.26 2.89 2.31
CA MET A 177 -3.59 2.14 3.39
C MET A 177 -2.05 2.26 3.36
N SER A 178 -1.53 3.39 2.87
CA SER A 178 -0.14 3.76 3.09
C SER A 178 0.17 4.01 4.59
N PRO A 179 1.45 4.06 5.00
CA PRO A 179 1.83 4.55 6.32
C PRO A 179 1.31 5.96 6.64
N GLY A 180 1.29 6.85 5.64
CA GLY A 180 0.81 8.23 5.78
C GLY A 180 -0.68 8.29 6.10
N ASP A 181 -1.47 7.36 5.53
CA ASP A 181 -2.90 7.23 5.78
C ASP A 181 -3.20 6.79 7.21
N PHE A 182 -2.43 5.87 7.78
CA PHE A 182 -2.60 5.48 9.17
C PHE A 182 -2.29 6.63 10.13
N VAL A 183 -1.24 7.42 9.86
CA VAL A 183 -0.94 8.62 10.65
C VAL A 183 -2.06 9.66 10.51
N SER A 184 -2.58 9.85 9.30
CA SER A 184 -3.70 10.74 9.00
C SER A 184 -4.98 10.31 9.71
N LEU A 185 -5.29 9.01 9.72
CA LEU A 185 -6.44 8.45 10.40
C LEU A 185 -6.34 8.68 11.91
N ILE A 186 -5.18 8.38 12.51
CA ILE A 186 -4.91 8.66 13.92
C ILE A 186 -5.10 10.15 14.20
N TYR A 187 -4.52 11.03 13.39
CA TYR A 187 -4.68 12.48 13.53
C TYR A 187 -6.16 12.90 13.50
N LEU A 188 -6.96 12.43 12.54
CA LEU A 188 -8.40 12.73 12.49
C LEU A 188 -9.16 12.20 13.70
N LEU A 189 -8.74 11.07 14.26
CA LEU A 189 -9.32 10.47 15.47
C LEU A 189 -8.88 11.18 16.76
N LYS A 190 -7.78 11.95 16.73
CA LYS A 190 -7.35 12.83 17.84
C LYS A 190 -8.13 14.14 17.91
N GLU A 191 -8.58 14.62 16.75
CA GLU A 191 -9.29 15.90 16.70
C GLU A 191 -10.63 15.82 17.43
N PRO A 192 -10.99 16.88 18.20
CA PRO A 192 -12.26 16.91 18.92
C PRO A 192 -13.43 16.69 17.97
N ARG A 193 -14.40 15.91 18.41
CA ARG A 193 -15.55 15.55 17.57
C ARG A 193 -16.40 16.75 17.15
N GLU A 194 -16.38 17.81 17.94
CA GLU A 194 -17.02 19.10 17.64
C GLU A 194 -16.37 19.80 16.45
N VAL A 195 -15.14 19.41 16.07
CA VAL A 195 -14.42 19.91 14.89
C VAL A 195 -14.61 18.93 13.73
N ILE A 196 -14.36 17.63 13.94
CA ILE A 196 -14.43 16.59 12.92
C ILE A 196 -15.28 15.41 13.40
N ASP A 197 -16.34 15.09 12.66
CA ASP A 197 -17.13 13.87 12.84
C ASP A 197 -16.77 12.88 11.72
N LEU A 198 -15.76 12.03 11.96
CA LEU A 198 -15.39 10.97 11.02
C LEU A 198 -16.55 9.96 10.92
N LYS A 199 -17.22 9.94 9.76
CA LYS A 199 -18.40 9.13 9.47
C LYS A 199 -18.06 7.77 8.91
N ALA A 200 -17.01 7.67 8.10
CA ALA A 200 -16.61 6.42 7.44
C ALA A 200 -15.15 6.49 6.98
N VAL A 201 -14.55 5.31 6.82
CA VAL A 201 -13.30 5.12 6.08
C VAL A 201 -13.61 4.29 4.83
N LEU A 202 -13.24 4.78 3.65
CA LEU A 202 -13.33 4.03 2.40
C LEU A 202 -11.92 3.60 2.01
N VAL A 203 -11.75 2.35 1.60
CA VAL A 203 -10.44 1.79 1.29
C VAL A 203 -10.34 1.54 -0.21
N SER A 204 -9.34 2.12 -0.85
CA SER A 204 -9.02 1.89 -2.26
C SER A 204 -8.33 0.54 -2.42
N GLY A 205 -9.00 -0.41 -3.06
CA GLY A 205 -8.46 -1.76 -3.26
C GLY A 205 -7.31 -1.83 -4.28
N ASN A 206 -7.12 -0.77 -5.07
CA ASN A 206 -6.00 -0.56 -5.99
C ASN A 206 -4.91 0.37 -5.39
N GLY A 207 -4.89 0.47 -4.06
CA GLY A 207 -4.00 1.32 -3.27
C GLY A 207 -2.64 0.70 -2.93
N TRP A 208 -1.97 1.28 -1.94
CA TRP A 208 -0.60 0.97 -1.52
C TRP A 208 -0.44 -0.33 -0.71
N ALA A 209 -1.55 -0.91 -0.24
CA ALA A 209 -1.58 -2.21 0.44
C ALA A 209 -2.69 -3.12 -0.13
N ASN A 210 -2.56 -4.43 0.11
CA ASN A 210 -3.57 -5.41 -0.26
C ASN A 210 -4.84 -5.27 0.59
N ILE A 211 -5.98 -5.71 0.06
CA ILE A 211 -7.30 -5.56 0.70
C ILE A 211 -7.42 -6.23 2.09
N SER A 212 -6.63 -7.26 2.36
CA SER A 212 -6.58 -7.91 3.68
C SER A 212 -6.04 -7.00 4.78
N SER A 213 -5.30 -5.94 4.40
CA SER A 213 -4.69 -4.97 5.31
C SER A 213 -5.71 -4.01 5.94
N ILE A 214 -6.99 -4.09 5.54
CA ILE A 214 -8.13 -3.44 6.20
C ILE A 214 -8.18 -3.77 7.70
N ASP A 215 -7.67 -4.93 8.11
CA ASP A 215 -7.51 -5.29 9.52
C ASP A 215 -6.76 -4.24 10.34
N ILE A 216 -5.77 -3.56 9.74
CA ILE A 216 -5.00 -2.49 10.40
C ILE A 216 -5.89 -1.25 10.61
N VAL A 217 -6.76 -0.93 9.66
CA VAL A 217 -7.75 0.16 9.81
C VAL A 217 -8.69 -0.16 10.97
N TYR A 218 -9.17 -1.40 11.08
CA TYR A 218 -9.98 -1.84 12.21
C TYR A 218 -9.21 -1.80 13.54
N ASP A 219 -7.96 -2.24 13.56
CA ASP A 219 -7.10 -2.24 14.74
C ASP A 219 -6.82 -0.79 15.23
N VAL A 220 -6.60 0.18 14.32
CA VAL A 220 -6.47 1.61 14.65
C VAL A 220 -7.78 2.21 15.17
N LEU A 221 -8.91 1.93 14.51
CA LEU A 221 -10.22 2.40 14.98
C LEU A 221 -10.54 1.82 16.37
N HIS A 222 -10.20 0.55 16.61
CA HIS A 222 -10.38 -0.12 17.88
C HIS A 222 -9.50 0.49 18.98
N MET A 223 -8.23 0.77 18.68
CA MET A 223 -7.30 1.50 19.55
C MET A 223 -7.92 2.82 20.02
N MET A 224 -8.47 3.60 19.09
CA MET A 224 -9.06 4.91 19.36
C MET A 224 -10.51 4.88 19.87
N GLY A 225 -11.07 3.70 20.13
CA GLY A 225 -12.43 3.58 20.67
C GLY A 225 -13.55 3.93 19.68
N ARG A 226 -13.30 3.75 18.37
CA ARG A 226 -14.17 4.16 17.26
C ARG A 226 -14.62 2.97 16.40
N ASP A 227 -15.04 1.89 17.04
CA ASP A 227 -15.66 0.73 16.36
C ASP A 227 -17.06 1.05 15.78
N ASP A 228 -17.57 2.26 16.00
CA ASP A 228 -18.77 2.79 15.35
C ASP A 228 -18.53 3.20 13.89
N VAL A 229 -17.30 3.51 13.49
CA VAL A 229 -16.98 3.98 12.14
C VAL A 229 -17.01 2.80 11.16
N PRO A 230 -17.92 2.79 10.17
CA PRO A 230 -17.93 1.78 9.11
C PRO A 230 -16.72 1.93 8.20
N VAL A 231 -16.20 0.79 7.73
CA VAL A 231 -15.10 0.71 6.76
C VAL A 231 -15.63 0.01 5.51
N GLY A 232 -15.48 0.65 4.35
CA GLY A 232 -15.96 0.12 3.07
C GLY A 232 -14.83 -0.16 2.09
N LEU A 233 -14.81 -1.35 1.49
CA LEU A 233 -13.81 -1.76 0.49
C LEU A 233 -14.24 -1.35 -0.92
N GLY A 234 -13.36 -0.61 -1.58
CA GLY A 234 -13.46 -0.18 -2.96
C GLY A 234 -13.11 -1.26 -3.98
N ASN A 235 -13.10 -0.87 -5.26
CA ASN A 235 -12.65 -1.76 -6.32
C ASN A 235 -11.14 -2.00 -6.21
N THR A 236 -10.71 -3.22 -6.55
CA THR A 236 -9.30 -3.61 -6.65
C THR A 236 -8.66 -3.23 -7.98
N THR A 237 -9.44 -2.68 -8.90
CA THR A 237 -9.01 -2.29 -10.25
C THR A 237 -9.35 -0.83 -10.52
N SER A 238 -8.54 -0.19 -11.36
CA SER A 238 -8.82 1.15 -11.87
C SER A 238 -10.13 1.22 -12.67
N LEU A 239 -10.69 2.42 -12.74
CA LEU A 239 -11.96 2.71 -13.38
C LEU A 239 -11.93 2.33 -14.87
N GLY A 240 -13.01 1.70 -15.33
CA GLY A 240 -13.23 1.42 -16.75
C GLY A 240 -12.38 0.28 -17.35
N ASN A 241 -11.62 -0.47 -16.54
CA ASN A 241 -10.73 -1.51 -17.07
C ASN A 241 -10.69 -2.83 -16.28
N PRO A 242 -11.74 -3.67 -16.40
CA PRO A 242 -11.85 -4.93 -15.64
C PRO A 242 -10.83 -6.01 -16.04
N THR A 243 -10.30 -5.97 -17.26
CA THR A 243 -9.42 -7.04 -17.82
C THR A 243 -7.94 -6.66 -17.85
N LEU A 244 -7.58 -5.41 -17.56
CA LEU A 244 -6.21 -4.88 -17.68
C LEU A 244 -5.71 -4.16 -16.42
N GLY A 245 -6.35 -4.35 -15.25
CA GLY A 245 -5.86 -3.88 -13.95
C GLY A 245 -4.40 -4.29 -13.65
N CYS A 246 -3.90 -5.32 -14.33
CA CYS A 246 -2.49 -5.74 -14.30
C CYS A 246 -1.49 -4.71 -14.86
N LYS A 247 -1.91 -3.69 -15.61
CA LYS A 247 -1.00 -2.74 -16.26
C LYS A 247 -0.43 -1.65 -15.35
N ILE A 248 -0.94 -1.47 -14.14
CA ILE A 248 -0.49 -0.38 -13.26
C ILE A 248 -0.15 -0.90 -11.86
N PHE A 249 -0.66 -2.08 -11.48
CA PHE A 249 -0.36 -2.71 -10.19
C PHE A 249 1.14 -2.98 -9.94
N TYR A 250 1.94 -3.18 -11.00
CA TYR A 250 3.40 -3.33 -10.86
C TYR A 250 4.13 -2.05 -10.46
N ALA A 251 3.46 -0.89 -10.53
CA ALA A 251 4.05 0.39 -10.17
C ALA A 251 4.26 0.50 -8.66
N ILE A 252 3.47 -0.19 -7.84
CA ILE A 252 3.78 -0.33 -6.42
C ILE A 252 4.76 -1.50 -6.28
N PRO A 253 5.93 -1.30 -5.64
CA PRO A 253 6.86 -2.39 -5.41
C PRO A 253 6.21 -3.55 -4.64
N HIS A 254 6.63 -4.80 -4.88
CA HIS A 254 6.17 -5.89 -4.02
C HIS A 254 6.76 -5.81 -2.60
N GLY A 255 7.98 -5.30 -2.46
CA GLY A 255 8.63 -5.00 -1.17
C GLY A 255 9.59 -3.83 -1.34
N SER A 256 10.40 -3.54 -0.33
CA SER A 256 11.21 -2.31 -0.29
C SER A 256 10.37 -1.03 -0.25
N GLY A 257 9.26 -1.05 0.50
CA GLY A 257 8.36 0.08 0.67
C GLY A 257 7.01 -0.04 -0.02
N GLY A 258 6.71 -1.18 -0.63
CA GLY A 258 5.41 -1.44 -1.27
C GLY A 258 4.59 -2.50 -0.52
N PHE A 259 3.95 -3.44 -1.24
CA PHE A 259 2.88 -4.28 -0.68
C PHE A 259 3.26 -5.06 0.60
N ILE A 260 4.33 -5.85 0.59
CA ILE A 260 4.71 -6.70 1.75
C ILE A 260 4.97 -5.86 2.99
N ASP A 261 5.64 -4.71 2.81
CA ASP A 261 5.96 -3.83 3.93
C ASP A 261 4.69 -3.14 4.42
N SER A 262 3.87 -2.60 3.52
CA SER A 262 2.65 -1.86 3.86
C SER A 262 1.56 -2.76 4.47
N ASP A 263 1.45 -4.01 4.03
CA ASP A 263 0.50 -5.01 4.55
C ASP A 263 0.74 -5.36 6.02
N THR A 264 1.94 -5.09 6.53
CA THR A 264 2.30 -5.32 7.93
C THR A 264 2.57 -4.02 8.69
N LEU A 265 2.34 -2.89 8.03
CA LEU A 265 2.78 -1.56 8.46
C LEU A 265 4.25 -1.60 8.91
N TYR A 266 5.09 -2.14 8.04
CA TYR A 266 6.53 -2.37 8.21
C TYR A 266 6.86 -3.25 9.42
N GLY A 267 5.96 -4.21 9.70
CA GLY A 267 6.02 -5.03 10.89
C GLY A 267 5.75 -4.24 12.17
N LEU A 268 4.99 -3.15 12.14
CA LEU A 268 4.53 -2.42 13.34
C LEU A 268 3.06 -2.75 13.69
N ALA A 269 2.28 -3.31 12.75
CA ALA A 269 0.87 -3.63 12.96
C ALA A 269 0.64 -4.62 14.12
N TRP A 270 1.62 -5.46 14.47
CA TRP A 270 1.53 -6.38 15.61
C TRP A 270 1.46 -5.68 16.98
N SER A 271 1.89 -4.41 17.06
CA SER A 271 1.83 -3.62 18.29
C SER A 271 0.45 -3.00 18.53
N LEU A 272 -0.39 -2.90 17.49
CA LEU A 272 -1.74 -2.40 17.60
C LEU A 272 -2.64 -3.41 18.32
N PRO A 273 -3.62 -2.93 19.11
CA PRO A 273 -4.63 -3.82 19.68
C PRO A 273 -5.44 -4.49 18.58
N ARG A 274 -5.89 -5.71 18.83
CA ARG A 274 -6.68 -6.50 17.88
C ARG A 274 -8.16 -6.20 18.00
N SER A 275 -8.72 -5.59 16.96
CA SER A 275 -10.17 -5.43 16.81
C SER A 275 -10.85 -6.81 16.69
N PRO A 276 -12.07 -6.97 17.22
CA PRO A 276 -12.94 -8.09 16.87
C PRO A 276 -13.38 -8.06 15.39
N ARG A 277 -13.33 -6.88 14.73
CA ARG A 277 -13.61 -6.77 13.30
C ARG A 277 -12.43 -7.32 12.50
N ARG A 278 -12.73 -8.09 11.45
CA ARG A 278 -11.76 -8.68 10.53
C ARG A 278 -12.25 -8.58 9.11
N TYR A 279 -11.32 -8.43 8.17
CA TYR A 279 -11.57 -8.61 6.76
C TYR A 279 -12.06 -10.04 6.50
N MET A 280 -13.22 -10.14 5.87
CA MET A 280 -13.80 -11.40 5.44
C MET A 280 -14.06 -11.32 3.94
N SER A 281 -13.42 -12.21 3.20
CA SER A 281 -13.66 -12.37 1.76
C SER A 281 -15.09 -12.85 1.49
N GLU A 282 -15.54 -12.71 0.25
CA GLU A 282 -16.88 -13.13 -0.18
C GLU A 282 -17.14 -14.58 0.23
N ASN A 283 -18.07 -14.77 1.15
CA ASN A 283 -18.51 -16.08 1.59
C ASN A 283 -20.01 -16.21 1.30
N LEU A 284 -20.35 -17.11 0.38
CA LEU A 284 -21.73 -17.36 -0.04
C LEU A 284 -22.62 -17.86 1.10
N ASP A 285 -22.03 -18.45 2.14
CA ASP A 285 -22.78 -19.05 3.25
C ASP A 285 -23.14 -18.04 4.36
N HIS A 286 -22.43 -16.90 4.46
CA HIS A 286 -22.63 -15.88 5.50
C HIS A 286 -22.45 -14.44 4.95
N PRO A 287 -23.36 -13.97 4.08
CA PRO A 287 -23.24 -12.67 3.42
C PRO A 287 -23.26 -11.49 4.39
N GLU A 288 -23.90 -11.62 5.56
CA GLU A 288 -23.93 -10.59 6.61
C GLU A 288 -22.56 -10.34 7.27
N ARG A 289 -21.58 -11.23 7.06
CA ARG A 289 -20.21 -11.11 7.58
C ARG A 289 -19.21 -10.64 6.53
N GLN A 290 -19.65 -10.38 5.30
CA GLN A 290 -18.80 -9.92 4.21
C GLN A 290 -18.25 -8.51 4.50
N GLN A 291 -17.02 -8.24 4.03
CA GLN A 291 -16.48 -6.89 4.03
C GLN A 291 -17.42 -5.92 3.27
N PRO A 292 -17.98 -4.88 3.92
CA PRO A 292 -18.88 -3.94 3.25
C PRO A 292 -18.20 -3.25 2.06
N HIS A 293 -18.92 -3.01 0.97
CA HIS A 293 -18.39 -2.24 -0.16
C HIS A 293 -18.39 -0.74 0.15
N ALA A 294 -17.43 -0.01 -0.43
CA ALA A 294 -17.29 1.43 -0.26
C ALA A 294 -18.56 2.19 -0.68
N TYR A 295 -19.21 1.77 -1.77
CA TYR A 295 -20.45 2.38 -2.24
C TYR A 295 -21.63 2.15 -1.29
N ASP A 296 -21.75 0.96 -0.69
CA ASP A 296 -22.81 0.66 0.28
C ASP A 296 -22.64 1.48 1.56
N VAL A 297 -21.40 1.61 2.03
CA VAL A 297 -21.07 2.49 3.17
C VAL A 297 -21.41 3.94 2.83
N TRP A 298 -21.03 4.44 1.65
CA TRP A 298 -21.43 5.77 1.17
C TRP A 298 -22.95 5.97 1.21
N GLN A 299 -23.72 5.03 0.65
CA GLN A 299 -25.18 5.10 0.64
C GLN A 299 -25.77 5.09 2.06
N SER A 300 -25.21 4.28 2.96
CA SER A 300 -25.63 4.24 4.36
C SER A 300 -25.39 5.58 5.07
N ILE A 301 -24.20 6.18 4.91
CA ILE A 301 -23.89 7.49 5.48
C ILE A 301 -24.79 8.57 4.90
N ARG A 302 -24.99 8.59 3.59
CA ARG A 302 -25.85 9.58 2.92
C ARG A 302 -27.29 9.54 3.43
N LYS A 303 -27.85 8.34 3.65
CA LYS A 303 -29.21 8.16 4.20
C LYS A 303 -29.35 8.63 5.65
N GLN A 304 -28.25 8.70 6.40
CA GLN A 304 -28.23 9.14 7.79
C GLN A 304 -28.03 10.65 7.94
N LEU A 305 -27.75 11.37 6.85
CA LEU A 305 -27.56 12.82 6.88
C LEU A 305 -28.84 13.54 7.31
N GLY A 306 -28.71 14.48 8.24
CA GLY A 306 -29.78 15.40 8.57
C GLY A 306 -30.09 16.38 7.43
N PRO A 307 -31.24 17.07 7.47
CA PRO A 307 -31.56 18.12 6.50
C PRO A 307 -30.46 19.18 6.44
N GLY A 308 -29.88 19.38 5.25
CA GLY A 308 -28.81 20.36 5.03
C GLY A 308 -27.41 19.93 5.46
N GLU A 309 -27.24 18.76 6.10
CA GLU A 309 -25.93 18.21 6.43
C GLU A 309 -25.18 17.87 5.12
N LYS A 310 -23.89 18.20 5.08
CA LYS A 310 -23.03 17.94 3.93
C LYS A 310 -21.81 17.14 4.35
N ILE A 311 -21.24 16.41 3.40
CA ILE A 311 -20.06 15.58 3.60
C ILE A 311 -18.84 16.28 3.03
N THR A 312 -17.75 16.33 3.80
CA THR A 312 -16.42 16.62 3.28
C THR A 312 -15.68 15.30 3.06
N VAL A 313 -15.05 15.15 1.89
CA VAL A 313 -14.27 13.96 1.55
C VAL A 313 -12.79 14.34 1.57
N LEU A 314 -11.97 13.56 2.29
CA LEU A 314 -10.52 13.59 2.16
C LEU A 314 -10.11 12.32 1.42
N THR A 315 -9.37 12.45 0.32
CA THR A 315 -8.85 11.30 -0.42
C THR A 315 -7.32 11.33 -0.38
N SER A 316 -6.72 10.25 0.08
CA SER A 316 -5.26 10.06 0.15
C SER A 316 -4.76 8.89 -0.68
N GLY A 317 -5.67 8.26 -1.43
CA GLY A 317 -5.37 7.21 -2.40
C GLY A 317 -5.81 7.54 -3.84
N PRO A 318 -5.79 6.54 -4.74
CA PRO A 318 -6.40 6.64 -6.06
C PRO A 318 -7.86 7.05 -5.96
N LEU A 319 -8.32 7.89 -6.90
CA LEU A 319 -9.67 8.49 -6.86
C LEU A 319 -10.80 7.54 -7.28
N THR A 320 -10.53 6.24 -7.35
CA THR A 320 -11.43 5.21 -7.89
C THR A 320 -12.76 5.14 -7.12
N ASN A 321 -12.71 5.15 -5.79
CA ASN A 321 -13.91 5.11 -4.94
C ASN A 321 -14.78 6.33 -5.16
N LEU A 322 -14.19 7.53 -5.09
CA LEU A 322 -14.91 8.78 -5.30
C LEU A 322 -15.48 8.88 -6.73
N ALA A 323 -14.74 8.43 -7.75
CA ALA A 323 -15.22 8.38 -9.12
C ALA A 323 -16.42 7.42 -9.26
N ASN A 324 -16.35 6.22 -8.68
CA ASN A 324 -17.46 5.27 -8.67
C ASN A 324 -18.71 5.85 -7.98
N ILE A 325 -18.53 6.53 -6.84
CA ILE A 325 -19.61 7.22 -6.13
C ILE A 325 -20.23 8.30 -7.03
N SER A 326 -19.40 9.18 -7.59
CA SER A 326 -19.84 10.29 -8.44
C SER A 326 -20.58 9.83 -9.71
N LEU A 327 -20.15 8.72 -10.30
CA LEU A 327 -20.77 8.15 -11.50
C LEU A 327 -22.06 7.37 -11.20
N SER A 328 -22.15 6.73 -10.03
CA SER A 328 -23.27 5.85 -9.68
C SER A 328 -24.38 6.55 -8.89
N ASP A 329 -24.07 7.68 -8.24
CA ASP A 329 -25.02 8.43 -7.43
C ASP A 329 -25.15 9.87 -7.93
N ILE A 330 -26.21 10.13 -8.70
CA ILE A 330 -26.47 11.42 -9.35
C ILE A 330 -26.57 12.59 -8.35
N ASP A 331 -27.01 12.31 -7.12
CA ASP A 331 -27.16 13.34 -6.08
C ASP A 331 -25.90 13.50 -5.22
N ALA A 332 -24.84 12.71 -5.45
CA ALA A 332 -23.61 12.77 -4.65
C ALA A 332 -23.01 14.19 -4.66
N SER A 333 -22.99 14.84 -5.82
CA SER A 333 -22.49 16.22 -5.96
C SER A 333 -23.26 17.24 -5.11
N SER A 334 -24.54 16.99 -4.83
CA SER A 334 -25.38 17.88 -4.01
C SER A 334 -25.07 17.75 -2.52
N VAL A 335 -24.61 16.59 -2.05
CA VAL A 335 -24.32 16.31 -0.64
C VAL A 335 -22.85 16.50 -0.28
N ILE A 336 -21.94 16.41 -1.26
CA ILE A 336 -20.51 16.68 -1.07
C ILE A 336 -20.27 18.19 -1.03
N GLU A 337 -19.87 18.72 0.12
CA GLU A 337 -19.51 20.14 0.28
C GLU A 337 -18.17 20.48 -0.37
N ARG A 338 -17.20 19.59 -0.14
CA ARG A 338 -15.79 19.79 -0.51
C ARG A 338 -15.06 18.47 -0.57
N VAL A 339 -14.10 18.40 -1.50
CA VAL A 339 -13.16 17.28 -1.61
C VAL A 339 -11.74 17.82 -1.42
N TYR A 340 -10.97 17.22 -0.54
CA TYR A 340 -9.54 17.42 -0.40
C TYR A 340 -8.83 16.23 -1.05
N VAL A 341 -8.04 16.50 -2.10
CA VAL A 341 -7.31 15.47 -2.84
C VAL A 341 -5.84 15.59 -2.51
N VAL A 342 -5.29 14.61 -1.80
CA VAL A 342 -3.85 14.45 -1.58
C VAL A 342 -3.29 13.68 -2.75
N GLY A 343 -2.51 14.38 -3.57
CA GLY A 343 -1.91 13.80 -4.76
C GLY A 343 -1.86 14.78 -5.91
N GLY A 344 -1.37 14.29 -7.04
CA GLY A 344 -1.15 15.07 -8.24
C GLY A 344 0.14 15.88 -8.23
N HIS A 345 0.65 16.11 -9.43
CA HIS A 345 1.85 16.91 -9.65
C HIS A 345 1.60 17.89 -10.80
N ILE A 346 1.62 19.19 -10.48
CA ILE A 346 1.40 20.28 -11.43
C ILE A 346 2.76 20.92 -11.74
N ARG A 347 3.17 20.82 -13.01
CA ARG A 347 4.43 21.40 -13.46
C ARG A 347 4.26 22.90 -13.77
N ASP A 348 4.62 23.75 -12.81
CA ASP A 348 4.47 25.20 -12.96
C ASP A 348 5.69 25.88 -13.61
N SER A 349 6.92 25.48 -13.25
CA SER A 349 8.17 25.87 -13.95
C SER A 349 9.37 25.26 -13.21
N GLY A 350 10.05 24.27 -13.79
CA GLY A 350 11.27 23.68 -13.22
C GLY A 350 11.53 22.25 -13.71
N HIS A 351 12.66 21.67 -13.30
CA HIS A 351 13.05 20.26 -13.51
C HIS A 351 12.33 19.29 -12.56
N ASP A 352 11.30 19.75 -11.84
CA ASP A 352 10.63 18.95 -10.82
C ASP A 352 9.85 17.78 -11.45
N LYS A 353 9.96 16.61 -10.82
CA LYS A 353 9.44 15.34 -11.32
C LYS A 353 8.33 14.84 -10.41
N GLY A 354 7.44 14.07 -11.01
CA GLY A 354 6.52 13.19 -10.29
C GLY A 354 7.22 12.20 -9.37
N ASN A 355 6.46 11.49 -8.54
CA ASN A 355 6.99 10.50 -7.60
C ASN A 355 6.86 9.04 -8.08
N VAL A 356 6.32 8.76 -9.28
CA VAL A 356 6.21 7.39 -9.82
C VAL A 356 7.59 6.84 -10.20
N PHE A 357 8.37 6.43 -9.20
CA PHE A 357 9.79 6.08 -9.37
C PHE A 357 10.03 4.70 -9.98
N THR A 358 9.04 3.79 -9.89
CA THR A 358 9.08 2.43 -10.45
C THR A 358 8.81 2.39 -11.95
N VAL A 359 8.32 3.49 -12.52
CA VAL A 359 8.02 3.64 -13.94
C VAL A 359 8.88 4.78 -14.51
N PRO A 360 10.16 4.53 -14.89
CA PRO A 360 11.09 5.59 -15.29
C PRO A 360 10.65 6.41 -16.51
N SER A 361 9.74 5.85 -17.31
CA SER A 361 9.13 6.49 -18.47
C SER A 361 8.15 7.61 -18.07
N ASN A 362 7.51 7.50 -16.90
CA ASN A 362 6.58 8.49 -16.37
C ASN A 362 7.26 9.39 -15.33
N ARG A 363 7.71 10.56 -15.78
CA ARG A 363 8.36 11.55 -14.91
C ARG A 363 7.42 12.64 -14.43
N TYR A 364 6.13 12.55 -14.76
CA TYR A 364 5.20 13.67 -14.67
C TYR A 364 4.08 13.44 -13.66
N ALA A 365 3.65 12.18 -13.50
CA ALA A 365 2.54 11.83 -12.64
C ALA A 365 2.95 11.68 -11.18
N GLU A 366 1.97 11.83 -10.31
CA GLU A 366 2.05 11.40 -8.92
C GLU A 366 1.32 10.05 -8.80
N PHE A 367 1.76 9.17 -7.90
CA PHE A 367 1.26 7.79 -7.76
C PHE A 367 -0.27 7.68 -7.72
N ASN A 368 -0.96 8.43 -6.86
CA ASN A 368 -2.43 8.32 -6.77
C ASN A 368 -3.13 8.64 -8.10
N MET A 369 -2.61 9.62 -8.84
CA MET A 369 -3.12 9.94 -10.18
C MET A 369 -2.72 8.89 -11.23
N PHE A 370 -1.55 8.28 -11.08
CA PHE A 370 -1.05 7.26 -11.99
C PHE A 370 -1.76 5.91 -11.82
N LEU A 371 -2.10 5.55 -10.58
CA LEU A 371 -2.79 4.31 -10.21
C LEU A 371 -4.21 4.24 -10.81
N ASP A 372 -4.90 5.38 -10.91
CA ASP A 372 -6.16 5.47 -11.65
C ASP A 372 -6.33 6.83 -12.38
N PRO A 373 -5.72 6.97 -13.58
CA PRO A 373 -5.77 8.21 -14.34
C PRO A 373 -7.18 8.57 -14.79
N LEU A 374 -8.03 7.57 -15.07
CA LEU A 374 -9.40 7.80 -15.52
C LEU A 374 -10.29 8.29 -14.38
N ALA A 375 -10.15 7.71 -13.18
CA ALA A 375 -10.83 8.22 -12.00
C ALA A 375 -10.33 9.63 -11.65
N ALA A 376 -9.02 9.87 -11.69
CA ALA A 376 -8.45 11.19 -11.48
C ALA A 376 -9.00 12.22 -12.46
N LYS A 377 -9.12 11.87 -13.75
CA LYS A 377 -9.75 12.71 -14.75
C LYS A 377 -11.22 12.98 -14.45
N THR A 378 -11.98 11.92 -14.16
CA THR A 378 -13.42 12.01 -13.83
C THR A 378 -13.68 12.98 -12.68
N ILE A 379 -12.88 12.92 -11.62
CA ILE A 379 -13.07 13.75 -10.43
C ILE A 379 -12.48 15.15 -10.58
N LEU A 380 -11.20 15.26 -10.98
CA LEU A 380 -10.53 16.56 -11.04
C LEU A 380 -11.06 17.46 -12.18
N GLU A 381 -11.71 16.88 -13.19
CA GLU A 381 -12.45 17.62 -14.21
C GLU A 381 -13.98 17.64 -13.94
N SER A 382 -14.44 17.34 -12.72
CA SER A 382 -15.86 17.47 -12.34
C SER A 382 -16.24 18.88 -11.86
N SER A 383 -17.51 19.07 -11.51
CA SER A 383 -18.05 20.29 -10.88
C SER A 383 -17.88 20.34 -9.36
N LEU A 384 -17.28 19.32 -8.73
CA LEU A 384 -17.08 19.27 -7.29
C LEU A 384 -16.14 20.39 -6.81
N ASN A 385 -16.39 20.90 -5.61
CA ASN A 385 -15.53 21.88 -4.95
C ASN A 385 -14.26 21.20 -4.43
N ILE A 386 -13.25 21.12 -5.29
CA ILE A 386 -12.02 20.36 -5.01
C ILE A 386 -10.89 21.30 -4.58
N THR A 387 -10.20 20.89 -3.52
CA THR A 387 -8.91 21.43 -3.10
C THR A 387 -7.83 20.37 -3.30
N LEU A 388 -6.93 20.61 -4.26
CA LEU A 388 -5.79 19.76 -4.54
C LEU A 388 -4.62 20.12 -3.62
N ILE A 389 -4.02 19.10 -3.03
CA ILE A 389 -2.83 19.16 -2.19
C ILE A 389 -1.72 18.43 -2.97
N PRO A 390 -1.05 19.11 -3.91
CA PRO A 390 -0.12 18.47 -4.83
C PRO A 390 1.20 18.08 -4.16
N LEU A 391 1.91 17.16 -4.81
CA LEU A 391 3.23 16.66 -4.41
C LEU A 391 4.23 17.78 -4.08
N THR A 392 4.16 18.92 -4.76
CA THR A 392 5.06 20.07 -4.55
C THR A 392 4.93 20.69 -3.17
N VAL A 393 3.73 20.72 -2.57
CA VAL A 393 3.54 21.21 -1.19
C VAL A 393 3.73 20.08 -0.18
N GLN A 394 3.36 18.85 -0.52
CA GLN A 394 3.63 17.66 0.32
C GLN A 394 5.13 17.51 0.63
N ARG A 395 5.99 17.67 -0.37
CA ARG A 395 7.46 17.62 -0.21
C ARG A 395 8.03 18.67 0.76
N LYS A 396 7.32 19.79 0.99
CA LYS A 396 7.78 20.83 1.93
C LYS A 396 7.66 20.38 3.38
N VAL A 397 6.79 19.43 3.66
CA VAL A 397 6.53 18.91 5.02
C VAL A 397 6.96 17.45 5.20
N ALA A 398 7.56 16.84 4.18
CA ALA A 398 8.07 15.47 4.19
C ALA A 398 9.44 15.35 4.90
N SER A 399 9.55 15.87 6.13
CA SER A 399 10.79 15.77 6.93
C SER A 399 10.62 14.85 8.12
N PHE A 400 11.37 13.75 8.13
CA PHE A 400 11.46 12.85 9.29
C PHE A 400 11.93 13.60 10.54
N GLU A 401 13.00 14.38 10.40
CA GLU A 401 13.57 15.16 11.50
C GLU A 401 12.58 16.20 12.02
N GLY A 402 11.83 16.87 11.13
CA GLY A 402 10.81 17.85 11.50
C GLY A 402 9.68 17.25 12.33
N ILE A 403 9.14 16.10 11.89
CA ILE A 403 8.05 15.41 12.61
C ILE A 403 8.57 14.84 13.94
N LEU A 404 9.70 14.13 13.94
CA LEU A 404 10.25 13.50 15.14
C LEU A 404 10.64 14.54 16.20
N ALA A 405 11.30 15.63 15.79
CA ALA A 405 11.67 16.70 16.73
C ALA A 405 10.44 17.37 17.36
N ALA A 406 9.35 17.55 16.60
CA ALA A 406 8.11 18.11 17.15
C ALA A 406 7.43 17.16 18.15
N LEU A 407 7.41 15.86 17.85
CA LEU A 407 6.90 14.84 18.78
C LEU A 407 7.73 14.75 20.06
N GLU A 408 9.05 14.85 19.96
CA GLU A 408 10.00 14.75 21.08
C GLU A 408 10.00 15.99 22.00
N GLN A 409 9.45 17.13 21.56
CA GLN A 409 9.27 18.31 22.42
C GLN A 409 8.20 18.12 23.49
N HIS A 410 7.33 17.12 23.35
CA HIS A 410 6.25 16.86 24.29
C HIS A 410 6.70 15.89 25.39
N THR A 411 6.31 16.16 26.64
CA THR A 411 6.57 15.27 27.78
C THR A 411 5.48 14.19 27.95
N GLN A 412 4.28 14.44 27.41
CA GLN A 412 3.18 13.49 27.38
C GLN A 412 3.27 12.64 26.10
N HIS A 413 3.30 11.31 26.28
CA HIS A 413 3.37 10.36 25.17
C HIS A 413 2.16 9.43 25.22
N THR A 414 1.07 9.84 24.58
CA THR A 414 -0.11 8.99 24.37
C THR A 414 0.28 7.70 23.62
N PRO A 415 -0.48 6.60 23.76
CA PRO A 415 -0.20 5.36 23.04
C PRO A 415 -0.06 5.57 21.52
N GLU A 416 -0.97 6.33 20.92
CA GLU A 416 -0.97 6.63 19.50
C GLU A 416 0.16 7.58 19.07
N SER A 417 0.58 8.54 19.91
CA SER A 417 1.79 9.34 19.65
C SER A 417 3.05 8.48 19.64
N ARG A 418 3.18 7.53 20.58
CA ARG A 418 4.29 6.56 20.59
C ARG A 418 4.28 5.65 19.36
N PHE A 419 3.09 5.21 18.94
CA PHE A 419 2.93 4.41 17.73
C PHE A 419 3.39 5.18 16.49
N VAL A 420 2.93 6.43 16.32
CA VAL A 420 3.34 7.30 15.21
C VAL A 420 4.85 7.58 15.25
N HIS A 421 5.42 7.92 16.42
CA HIS A 421 6.87 8.10 16.57
C HIS A 421 7.65 6.85 16.17
N GLY A 422 7.20 5.67 16.60
CA GLY A 422 7.79 4.38 16.23
C GLY A 422 7.75 4.11 14.73
N LEU A 423 6.62 4.38 14.07
CA LEU A 423 6.45 4.24 12.62
C LEU A 423 7.38 5.18 11.85
N ILE A 424 7.36 6.48 12.17
CA ILE A 424 8.19 7.48 11.48
C ILE A 424 9.69 7.20 11.71
N SER A 425 10.08 6.80 12.92
CA SER A 425 11.46 6.40 13.23
C SER A 425 11.89 5.16 12.44
N LEU A 426 11.01 4.17 12.28
CA LEU A 426 11.28 2.96 11.51
C LEU A 426 11.49 3.29 10.03
N LEU A 427 10.59 4.08 9.45
CA LEU A 427 10.69 4.53 8.05
C LEU A 427 11.99 5.33 7.82
N GLN A 428 12.34 6.26 8.71
CA GLN A 428 13.61 7.01 8.63
C GLN A 428 14.83 6.07 8.68
N LYS A 429 14.79 5.07 9.58
CA LYS A 429 15.87 4.09 9.73
C LYS A 429 16.03 3.25 8.48
N LEU A 430 14.93 2.84 7.84
CA LEU A 430 14.96 2.10 6.57
C LEU A 430 15.57 2.96 5.46
N GLN A 431 15.08 4.19 5.29
CA GLN A 431 15.61 5.13 4.30
C GLN A 431 17.12 5.38 4.46
N ARG A 432 17.59 5.59 5.70
CA ARG A 432 19.01 5.84 5.98
C ARG A 432 19.91 4.63 5.76
N LYS A 433 19.39 3.41 5.96
CA LYS A 433 20.20 2.18 5.94
C LYS A 433 20.17 1.44 4.61
N GLN A 434 19.12 1.61 3.81
CA GLN A 434 18.88 0.80 2.63
C GLN A 434 18.46 1.68 1.46
N LYS A 435 19.27 1.68 0.39
CA LYS A 435 19.02 2.48 -0.81
C LYS A 435 17.67 2.18 -1.48
N LEU A 436 17.16 0.96 -1.32
CA LEU A 436 15.86 0.58 -1.89
C LEU A 436 14.67 1.32 -1.24
N TYR A 437 14.87 1.85 -0.03
CA TYR A 437 13.87 2.61 0.74
C TYR A 437 14.11 4.14 0.67
N ASP A 438 14.78 4.64 -0.37
CA ASP A 438 15.08 6.08 -0.50
C ASP A 438 13.82 6.96 -0.60
N HIS A 439 12.68 6.38 -0.96
CA HIS A 439 11.40 7.06 -1.21
C HIS A 439 10.46 7.08 0.00
N MET A 440 10.90 6.71 1.21
CA MET A 440 9.99 6.60 2.38
C MET A 440 9.40 7.94 2.82
N ASP A 441 10.02 9.06 2.42
CA ASP A 441 9.53 10.41 2.70
C ASP A 441 8.20 10.72 2.01
N ILE A 442 7.81 10.00 0.94
CA ILE A 442 6.53 10.23 0.24
C ILE A 442 5.32 10.12 1.19
N PHE A 443 5.36 9.15 2.12
CA PHE A 443 4.27 8.90 3.07
C PHE A 443 4.11 10.01 4.11
N LEU A 444 5.18 10.77 4.39
CA LEU A 444 5.11 11.88 5.35
C LEU A 444 4.34 13.05 4.77
N GLY A 445 4.48 13.27 3.45
CA GLY A 445 3.78 14.33 2.73
C GLY A 445 2.27 14.15 2.72
N GLU A 446 1.78 12.90 2.77
CA GLU A 446 0.35 12.57 2.74
C GLU A 446 -0.40 13.08 3.97
N VAL A 447 0.27 13.08 5.14
CA VAL A 447 -0.27 13.57 6.42
C VAL A 447 -0.75 15.02 6.34
N LEU A 448 -0.18 15.80 5.42
CA LEU A 448 -0.61 17.16 5.15
C LEU A 448 -2.10 17.26 4.84
N GLY A 449 -2.68 16.27 4.16
CA GLY A 449 -4.08 16.24 3.79
C GLY A 449 -5.02 16.44 4.98
N ALA A 450 -4.84 15.59 5.98
CA ALA A 450 -5.65 15.62 7.19
C ALA A 450 -5.40 16.89 8.00
N VAL A 451 -4.14 17.26 8.23
CA VAL A 451 -3.80 18.45 9.03
C VAL A 451 -4.33 19.72 8.36
N TYR A 452 -4.18 19.88 7.04
CA TYR A 452 -4.68 21.05 6.33
C TYR A 452 -6.21 21.11 6.29
N MET A 453 -6.90 19.98 6.14
CA MET A 453 -8.36 19.95 6.17
C MET A 453 -8.92 20.43 7.51
N VAL A 454 -8.25 20.07 8.61
CA VAL A 454 -8.66 20.44 9.97
C VAL A 454 -8.24 21.87 10.31
N GLN A 455 -6.96 22.19 10.14
CA GLN A 455 -6.38 23.46 10.59
C GLN A 455 -6.66 24.61 9.61
N GLY A 456 -6.81 24.33 8.31
CA GLY A 456 -7.16 25.31 7.29
C GLY A 456 -6.23 26.53 7.30
N SER A 457 -6.81 27.71 7.60
CA SER A 457 -6.08 28.98 7.66
C SER A 457 -5.01 29.05 8.73
N ASN A 458 -5.07 28.22 9.78
CA ASN A 458 -4.08 28.20 10.85
C ASN A 458 -2.69 27.77 10.35
N LEU A 459 -2.60 27.08 9.20
CA LEU A 459 -1.32 26.73 8.57
C LEU A 459 -0.73 27.86 7.70
N GLU A 460 -1.35 29.04 7.68
CA GLU A 460 -0.97 30.17 6.83
C GLU A 460 -0.83 29.77 5.34
N PRO A 461 -1.85 29.10 4.76
CA PRO A 461 -1.75 28.52 3.43
C PRO A 461 -1.78 29.58 2.32
N SER A 462 -1.03 29.34 1.25
CA SER A 462 -1.19 30.02 -0.03
C SER A 462 -1.95 29.10 -0.99
N VAL A 463 -3.17 29.49 -1.35
CA VAL A 463 -4.02 28.73 -2.28
C VAL A 463 -4.19 29.52 -3.58
N LYS A 464 -4.00 28.84 -4.72
CA LYS A 464 -4.21 29.43 -6.06
C LYS A 464 -5.30 28.68 -6.79
N VAL A 465 -6.14 29.41 -7.51
CA VAL A 465 -7.15 28.81 -8.37
C VAL A 465 -6.56 28.68 -9.77
N LYS A 466 -6.50 27.45 -10.32
CA LYS A 466 -6.03 27.23 -11.70
C LYS A 466 -6.92 26.26 -12.47
N PRO A 467 -7.08 26.47 -13.78
CA PRO A 467 -7.67 25.49 -14.66
C PRO A 467 -6.68 24.34 -14.91
N VAL A 468 -7.13 23.10 -14.67
CA VAL A 468 -6.31 21.91 -14.92
C VAL A 468 -6.99 20.97 -15.91
N SER A 469 -6.22 20.03 -16.45
CA SER A 469 -6.70 18.88 -17.20
C SER A 469 -5.81 17.67 -16.93
N ILE A 470 -6.40 16.48 -16.92
CA ILE A 470 -5.73 15.23 -16.59
C ILE A 470 -5.52 14.42 -17.87
N VAL A 471 -4.30 13.91 -18.03
CA VAL A 471 -3.96 12.94 -19.09
C VAL A 471 -4.32 11.54 -18.61
N ALA A 472 -5.16 10.85 -19.38
CA ALA A 472 -5.62 9.50 -19.11
C ALA A 472 -5.92 8.77 -20.42
N ASN A 473 -5.79 7.44 -20.42
CA ASN A 473 -5.96 6.56 -21.58
C ASN A 473 -5.05 6.93 -22.76
N THR A 474 -3.80 7.33 -22.50
CA THR A 474 -2.80 7.62 -23.55
C THR A 474 -1.67 6.61 -23.54
N THR A 475 -0.62 6.89 -22.76
CA THR A 475 0.59 6.07 -22.65
C THR A 475 1.02 6.05 -21.19
N GLU A 476 1.61 4.94 -20.77
CA GLU A 476 2.18 4.79 -19.43
C GLU A 476 3.10 5.97 -19.04
N SER A 477 3.85 6.53 -19.99
CA SER A 477 4.76 7.66 -19.77
C SER A 477 4.09 9.01 -19.47
N THR A 478 2.78 9.14 -19.70
CA THR A 478 2.06 10.42 -19.56
C THR A 478 0.75 10.31 -18.78
N ASP A 479 0.21 9.10 -18.61
CA ASP A 479 -0.99 8.85 -17.81
C ASP A 479 -0.81 9.37 -16.37
N GLY A 480 -1.86 9.96 -15.81
CA GLY A 480 -1.86 10.58 -14.48
C GLY A 480 -1.25 11.98 -14.42
N GLN A 481 -0.74 12.51 -15.54
CA GLN A 481 -0.17 13.87 -15.58
C GLN A 481 -1.27 14.94 -15.43
N ILE A 482 -1.04 15.92 -14.56
CA ILE A 482 -1.87 17.11 -14.43
C ILE A 482 -1.24 18.27 -15.21
N LEU A 483 -1.99 18.84 -16.16
CA LEU A 483 -1.59 19.95 -17.00
C LEU A 483 -2.38 21.21 -16.66
N SER A 484 -1.71 22.34 -16.50
CA SER A 484 -2.37 23.65 -16.41
C SER A 484 -2.78 24.12 -17.81
N ARG A 485 -4.09 24.19 -18.11
CA ARG A 485 -4.60 24.61 -19.42
C ARG A 485 -5.42 25.90 -19.33
N ARG A 486 -5.02 26.95 -20.09
CA ARG A 486 -5.72 28.25 -20.11
C ARG A 486 -7.21 28.20 -20.52
N LYS A 487 -7.67 27.11 -21.15
CA LYS A 487 -9.04 26.96 -21.69
C LYS A 487 -9.89 25.87 -20.99
N SER A 488 -9.44 25.29 -19.86
CA SER A 488 -10.30 24.35 -19.11
C SER A 488 -11.39 25.13 -18.38
N ALA A 489 -12.64 24.66 -18.44
CA ALA A 489 -13.77 25.28 -17.74
C ALA A 489 -13.68 25.07 -16.21
N ASN A 490 -13.02 24.00 -15.77
CA ASN A 490 -13.00 23.60 -14.37
C ASN A 490 -11.74 24.11 -13.67
N GLN A 491 -11.97 24.84 -12.57
CA GLN A 491 -10.93 25.48 -11.78
C GLN A 491 -10.76 24.75 -10.45
N LEU A 492 -9.54 24.35 -10.15
CA LEU A 492 -9.19 23.73 -8.87
C LEU A 492 -8.55 24.74 -7.93
N LYS A 493 -8.86 24.64 -6.64
CA LYS A 493 -8.09 25.29 -5.58
C LYS A 493 -6.85 24.44 -5.33
N ILE A 494 -5.67 25.00 -5.52
CA ILE A 494 -4.39 24.30 -5.38
C ILE A 494 -3.65 24.89 -4.20
N LEU A 495 -3.32 24.04 -3.21
CA LEU A 495 -2.44 24.42 -2.12
C LEU A 495 -1.00 24.53 -2.63
N TYR A 496 -0.42 25.72 -2.54
CA TYR A 496 0.89 26.04 -3.12
C TYR A 496 1.99 26.16 -2.04
N ASN A 497 1.62 26.68 -0.87
CA ASN A 497 2.55 26.86 0.24
C ASN A 497 1.80 26.87 1.57
N LEU A 498 2.54 26.70 2.66
CA LEU A 498 2.08 26.80 4.05
C LEU A 498 3.29 27.04 4.96
N ASN A 499 3.03 27.26 6.25
CA ASN A 499 4.07 27.37 7.27
C ASN A 499 4.43 25.97 7.84
N ASN A 500 5.61 25.47 7.45
CA ASN A 500 6.03 24.10 7.78
C ASN A 500 6.20 23.88 9.30
N GLY A 501 6.74 24.87 10.02
CA GLY A 501 6.93 24.77 11.47
C GLY A 501 5.59 24.70 12.21
N VAL A 502 4.62 25.50 11.76
CA VAL A 502 3.24 25.49 12.29
C VAL A 502 2.57 24.13 11.99
N PHE A 503 2.78 23.55 10.81
CA PHE A 503 2.31 22.21 10.48
C PHE A 503 2.84 21.14 11.47
N TYR A 504 4.16 21.08 11.70
CA TYR A 504 4.75 20.07 12.59
C TYR A 504 4.24 20.22 14.03
N ASN A 505 4.12 21.48 14.50
CA ASN A 505 3.60 21.76 15.84
C ASN A 505 2.13 21.32 15.97
N HIS A 506 1.27 21.63 15.00
CA HIS A 506 -0.13 21.19 15.06
C HIS A 506 -0.28 19.68 15.06
N LEU A 507 0.49 18.98 14.21
CA LEU A 507 0.50 17.52 14.16
C LEU A 507 0.92 16.93 15.53
N ALA A 508 2.06 17.38 16.06
CA ALA A 508 2.57 16.87 17.33
C ALA A 508 1.67 17.20 18.53
N ASN A 509 1.16 18.44 18.60
CA ASN A 509 0.23 18.88 19.65
C ASN A 509 -1.04 18.02 19.67
N SER A 510 -1.60 17.73 18.49
CA SER A 510 -2.80 16.89 18.37
C SER A 510 -2.53 15.46 18.84
N LEU A 511 -1.42 14.86 18.39
CA LEU A 511 -1.02 13.50 18.78
C LEU A 511 -0.73 13.37 20.28
N ALA A 512 -0.09 14.37 20.90
CA ALA A 512 0.25 14.37 22.32
C ALA A 512 -0.93 14.68 23.26
N ASN A 513 -2.01 15.29 22.77
CA ASN A 513 -3.16 15.70 23.57
C ASN A 513 -3.91 14.50 24.19
N ASP A 514 -4.02 14.41 25.50
CA ASP A 514 -4.64 13.26 26.19
C ASP A 514 -6.19 13.25 26.20
N LYS A 515 -6.85 14.36 25.82
CA LYS A 515 -8.33 14.49 25.90
C LYS A 515 -9.09 13.47 25.05
N GLN A 516 -8.50 13.05 23.93
CA GLN A 516 -9.09 12.08 23.01
C GLN A 516 -8.02 11.07 22.64
N SER A 517 -7.63 10.22 23.59
CA SER A 517 -6.57 9.21 23.45
C SER A 517 -7.11 7.79 23.33
N ALA A 518 -6.24 6.83 23.04
CA ALA A 518 -6.60 5.43 22.88
C ALA A 518 -7.33 4.84 24.10
N VAL A 519 -8.37 4.04 23.86
CA VAL A 519 -9.11 3.27 24.88
C VAL A 519 -8.37 1.98 25.24
N VAL A 520 -7.62 1.44 24.28
CA VAL A 520 -6.66 0.36 24.48
C VAL A 520 -5.43 0.68 23.62
N GLY A 521 -4.30 0.95 24.25
CA GLY A 521 -3.17 1.59 23.58
C GLY A 521 -2.23 0.65 22.82
N SER A 522 -2.29 -0.66 23.07
CA SER A 522 -1.41 -1.64 22.43
C SER A 522 -1.92 -3.08 22.54
N PHE A 523 -1.35 -3.99 21.75
CA PHE A 523 -1.59 -5.41 21.92
C PHE A 523 -1.08 -5.93 23.26
N GLU A 524 0.04 -5.41 23.77
CA GLU A 524 0.58 -5.74 25.11
C GLU A 524 -0.43 -5.44 26.22
N GLU A 525 -1.03 -4.26 26.18
CA GLU A 525 -2.09 -3.86 27.10
C GLU A 525 -3.31 -4.78 26.97
N GLN A 526 -3.74 -5.06 25.75
CA GLN A 526 -4.87 -5.93 25.47
C GLN A 526 -4.65 -7.37 25.99
N LYS A 527 -3.45 -7.94 25.78
CA LYS A 527 -3.04 -9.23 26.36
C LYS A 527 -3.11 -9.21 27.88
N ALA A 528 -2.66 -8.13 28.52
CA ALA A 528 -2.72 -7.99 29.97
C ALA A 528 -4.17 -7.97 30.49
N ILE A 529 -5.08 -7.32 29.76
CA ILE A 529 -6.52 -7.31 30.06
C ILE A 529 -7.10 -8.74 29.95
N TRP A 530 -6.83 -9.46 28.86
CA TRP A 530 -7.36 -10.81 28.64
C TRP A 530 -6.75 -11.89 29.55
N SER A 531 -5.61 -11.59 30.18
CA SER A 531 -4.92 -12.50 31.10
C SER A 531 -5.36 -12.35 32.56
N ARG A 532 -6.19 -11.35 32.90
CA ARG A 532 -6.56 -11.05 34.31
C ARG A 532 -8.08 -11.01 34.52
N PRO A 533 -8.59 -11.44 35.69
CA PRO A 533 -10.01 -11.27 36.06
C PRO A 533 -10.37 -9.78 36.21
N GLN A 534 -11.42 -9.32 35.52
CA GLN A 534 -11.82 -7.89 35.41
C GLN A 534 -12.09 -7.15 36.75
N LYS A 535 -12.31 -7.86 37.87
CA LYS A 535 -12.60 -7.23 39.18
C LYS A 535 -11.47 -6.32 39.70
N GLN A 536 -10.24 -6.43 39.18
CA GLN A 536 -9.14 -5.51 39.53
C GLN A 536 -9.03 -4.29 38.62
N PHE A 537 -9.52 -4.35 37.37
CA PHE A 537 -9.26 -3.32 36.35
C PHE A 537 -10.22 -2.11 36.45
N MET A 538 -11.50 -2.33 36.75
CA MET A 538 -12.47 -1.23 36.94
C MET A 538 -12.13 -0.34 38.15
N THR A 539 -11.48 -0.88 39.17
CA THR A 539 -10.98 -0.13 40.34
C THR A 539 -9.81 0.81 40.01
N ASN A 540 -9.03 0.51 38.97
CA ASN A 540 -7.91 1.35 38.55
C ASN A 540 -8.37 2.41 37.54
N ILE A 541 -9.25 2.06 36.58
CA ILE A 541 -9.84 3.03 35.65
C ILE A 541 -10.68 4.09 36.41
N ALA A 542 -11.44 3.69 37.43
CA ALA A 542 -12.19 4.65 38.27
C ALA A 542 -11.30 5.54 39.16
N LYS A 543 -10.01 5.21 39.32
CA LYS A 543 -9.02 6.05 40.01
C LYS A 543 -8.32 7.02 39.06
N ASP A 544 -8.12 6.63 37.80
CA ASP A 544 -7.45 7.46 36.80
C ASP A 544 -8.42 8.39 36.02
N MET A 545 -9.73 8.15 36.10
CA MET A 545 -10.79 9.04 35.57
C MET A 545 -11.35 10.06 36.59
N LYS A 546 -10.72 10.19 37.76
CA LYS A 546 -10.99 11.25 38.75
C LYS A 546 -9.81 12.20 38.81
#